data_AF-A0A9E2IJL2-F1
#
_entry.id   AF-A0A9E2IJL2-F1
#
_cell.length_a   1.000
_cell.length_b   1.000
_cell.length_c   1.000
_cell.angle_alpha   90.00
_cell.angle_beta   90.00
_cell.angle_gamma   90.00
#
_symmetry.space_group_name_H-M   'P 1'
#
loop_
_entity.id
_entity.type
_entity.pdbx_description
1 polymer ?
#
loop_
_entity_poly.entity_id
_entity_poly.type
_entity_poly.pdbx_seq_one_letter_code
_entity_poly.pdbx_strand_id
1 'polypeptide(L)' 'MIAKHIEQLAPSGIRQFFDLVLGMPDVISLGVGEPDFITPWRAREKAITALEEGMTSYTSNKGLFV' A
#
# COMPACT_ATOMS: atom_id res chain seq x y z
N MET A 1 6.68 26.61 6.21
CA MET A 1 5.29 26.58 6.71
C MET A 1 4.49 25.63 5.83
N ILE A 2 3.64 24.79 6.43
CA ILE A 2 2.71 23.91 5.73
C ILE A 2 1.36 24.63 5.51
N ALA A 3 0.49 24.07 4.67
CA ALA A 3 -0.82 24.65 4.43
C ALA A 3 -1.74 24.50 5.65
N LYS A 4 -2.53 25.53 5.97
CA LYS A 4 -3.41 25.57 7.16
C LYS A 4 -4.39 24.39 7.27
N HIS A 5 -4.87 23.86 6.15
CA HIS A 5 -5.80 22.72 6.17
C HIS A 5 -5.12 21.43 6.65
N ILE A 6 -3.80 21.29 6.47
CA ILE A 6 -3.02 20.15 6.97
C ILE A 6 -2.89 20.22 8.48
N GLU A 7 -2.73 21.43 9.04
CA GLU A 7 -2.65 21.65 10.50
C GLU A 7 -3.94 21.24 11.22
N GLN A 8 -5.07 21.19 10.50
CA GLN A 8 -6.38 20.82 11.05
C GLN A 8 -6.70 19.33 10.91
N LEU A 9 -5.87 18.55 10.20
CA LEU A 9 -6.10 17.11 10.05
C LEU A 9 -5.86 16.39 11.37
N ALA A 10 -6.88 15.66 11.82
CA ALA A 10 -6.74 14.81 12.99
C ALA A 10 -5.73 13.67 12.72
N PRO A 11 -4.90 13.31 13.70
CA PRO A 11 -4.07 12.10 13.62
C PRO A 11 -4.91 10.85 13.37
N SER A 12 -4.33 9.86 12.67
CA SER A 12 -5.03 8.59 12.43
C SER A 12 -5.20 7.79 13.73
N GLY A 13 -6.44 7.68 14.21
CA GLY A 13 -6.77 6.86 15.38
C GLY A 13 -6.49 5.37 15.16
N ILE A 14 -6.63 4.88 13.92
CA ILE A 14 -6.29 3.50 13.55
C ILE A 14 -4.78 3.27 13.72
N ARG A 15 -3.94 4.24 13.35
CA ARG A 15 -2.49 4.13 13.54
C ARG A 15 -2.12 4.05 15.02
N GLN A 16 -2.72 4.91 15.85
CA GLN A 16 -2.50 4.88 17.31
C GLN A 16 -2.91 3.54 17.92
N PHE A 17 -4.02 2.97 17.46
CA PHE A 17 -4.48 1.64 17.88
C PHE A 17 -3.49 0.53 17.46
N PHE A 18 -3.01 0.55 16.20
CA PHE A 18 -2.01 -0.42 15.75
C PHE A 18 -0.69 -0.32 16.51
N ASP A 19 -0.21 0.89 16.81
CA ASP A 19 1.02 1.09 17.57
C ASP A 19 0.92 0.53 19.01
N LEU A 20 -0.26 0.59 19.63
CA LEU A 20 -0.52 -0.02 20.93
C LEU A 20 -0.50 -1.56 20.85
N VAL A 21 -1.16 -2.12 19.83
CA VAL A 21 -1.35 -3.57 19.69
C VAL A 21 -0.07 -4.29 19.25
N LEU A 22 0.80 -3.65 18.46
CA LEU A 22 2.06 -4.25 17.98
C LEU A 22 3.02 -4.70 19.10
N GLY A 23 2.92 -4.12 20.30
CA GLY A 23 3.74 -4.49 21.46
C GLY A 23 3.13 -5.55 22.37
N MET A 24 1.91 -6.01 22.09
CA MET A 24 1.17 -6.94 22.94
C MET A 24 1.36 -8.39 22.43
N PRO A 25 1.88 -9.32 23.25
CA PRO A 25 1.87 -10.74 22.89
C PRO A 25 0.44 -11.27 22.81
N ASP A 26 0.23 -12.31 22.00
CA ASP A 26 -1.02 -13.08 21.89
C ASP A 26 -2.26 -12.32 21.36
N VAL A 27 -2.08 -11.26 20.57
CA VAL A 27 -3.19 -10.55 19.92
C VAL A 27 -3.51 -11.12 18.53
N ILE A 28 -4.80 -11.40 18.28
CA ILE A 28 -5.31 -11.72 16.94
C ILE A 28 -5.78 -10.42 16.27
N SER A 29 -5.12 -10.03 15.18
CA SER A 29 -5.49 -8.83 14.43
C SER A 29 -6.65 -9.12 13.48
N LEU A 30 -7.84 -8.60 13.79
CA LEU A 30 -9.02 -8.61 12.92
C LEU A 30 -9.25 -7.25 12.22
N GLY A 31 -8.35 -6.30 12.42
CA GLY A 31 -8.42 -4.95 11.85
C GLY A 31 -7.63 -4.78 10.55
N VAL A 32 -7.13 -5.88 9.96
CA VAL A 32 -6.33 -5.85 8.73
C VAL A 32 -7.24 -5.52 7.55
N GLY A 33 -6.93 -4.44 6.83
CA GLY A 33 -7.68 -3.97 5.67
C GLY A 33 -7.15 -4.48 4.32
N GLU A 34 -6.15 -5.37 4.34
CA GLU A 34 -5.52 -5.97 3.16
C GLU A 34 -5.74 -7.50 3.12
N PRO A 35 -5.65 -8.12 1.95
CA PRO A 35 -5.76 -9.57 1.85
C PRO A 35 -4.59 -10.30 2.53
N ASP A 36 -4.86 -11.49 3.06
CA ASP A 36 -3.90 -12.36 3.76
C ASP A 36 -3.10 -13.28 2.82
N PHE A 37 -3.31 -13.18 1.51
CA PHE A 37 -2.68 -14.04 0.52
C PHE A 37 -1.64 -13.30 -0.33
N ILE A 38 -0.68 -14.07 -0.84
CA ILE A 38 0.35 -13.57 -1.74
C ILE A 38 -0.24 -13.29 -3.12
N THR A 39 0.20 -12.20 -3.76
CA THR A 39 -0.11 -11.89 -5.17
C THR A 39 0.08 -13.12 -6.08
N PRO A 40 -0.90 -13.48 -6.93
CA PRO A 40 -0.83 -14.67 -7.77
C PRO A 40 0.43 -14.74 -8.65
N TRP A 41 1.01 -15.93 -8.79
CA TRP A 41 2.27 -16.14 -9.54
C TRP A 41 2.25 -15.51 -10.93
N ARG A 42 1.18 -15.71 -11.70
CA ARG A 42 1.04 -15.18 -13.06
C ARG A 42 1.18 -13.66 -13.14
N ALA A 43 0.68 -12.93 -12.14
CA ALA A 43 0.82 -11.48 -12.10
C ALA A 43 2.27 -11.08 -11.81
N ARG A 44 2.94 -11.79 -10.89
CA ARG A 44 4.36 -11.55 -10.56
C ARG A 44 5.27 -11.85 -11.74
N GLU A 45 5.04 -12.97 -12.43
CA GLU A 45 5.79 -13.37 -13.62
C GLU A 45 5.69 -12.30 -14.72
N LYS A 46 4.49 -11.79 -15.01
CA LYS A 46 4.32 -10.70 -15.97
C LYS A 46 5.01 -9.40 -15.54
N ALA A 47 5.01 -9.08 -14.26
CA ALA A 47 5.76 -7.94 -13.74
C ALA A 47 7.27 -8.11 -13.92
N ILE A 48 7.80 -9.32 -13.68
CA ILE A 48 9.22 -9.65 -13.90
C ILE A 48 9.57 -9.51 -15.38
N THR A 49 8.80 -10.14 -16.28
CA THR A 49 9.05 -10.05 -17.72
C THR A 49 9.01 -8.61 -18.23
N ALA A 50 8.04 -7.80 -17.78
CA ALA A 50 7.97 -6.38 -18.17
C ALA A 50 9.23 -5.60 -17.78
N LEU A 51 9.81 -5.91 -16.62
CA LEU A 51 11.08 -5.32 -16.17
C LEU A 51 12.26 -5.80 -17.01
N GLU A 52 12.33 -7.10 -17.34
CA GLU A 52 13.35 -7.69 -18.22
C GLU A 52 13.31 -7.10 -19.64
N GLU A 53 12.11 -6.81 -20.14
CA GLU A 53 11.85 -6.16 -21.44
C GLU A 53 12.10 -4.64 -21.42
N GLY A 54 12.48 -4.07 -20.27
CA GLY A 54 12.80 -2.65 -20.14
C GLY A 54 11.60 -1.72 -20.14
N MET A 55 10.40 -2.20 -19.77
CA MET A 55 9.18 -1.40 -19.65
C MET A 55 9.20 -0.50 -18.40
N THR A 56 10.11 0.46 -18.35
CA THR A 56 10.39 1.33 -17.18
C THR A 56 10.19 2.82 -17.46
N SER A 57 9.71 3.15 -18.67
CA SER A 57 9.48 4.52 -19.11
C SER A 57 8.06 5.00 -18.80
N TYR A 58 7.85 6.31 -18.87
CA TYR A 58 6.54 6.91 -18.71
C TYR A 58 5.51 6.33 -19.69
N THR A 59 4.27 6.30 -19.22
CA THR A 59 3.09 5.90 -19.99
C THR A 59 2.15 7.09 -20.11
N SER A 60 1.08 6.96 -20.89
CA SER A 60 0.05 8.01 -20.96
C SER A 60 -0.54 8.29 -19.57
N ASN A 61 -0.97 9.53 -19.32
CA ASN A 61 -1.66 9.92 -18.08
C ASN A 61 -2.91 9.09 -17.80
N LYS A 62 -3.51 8.49 -18.84
CA LYS A 62 -4.68 7.62 -18.70
C LYS A 62 -4.33 6.15 -18.47
N GLY A 63 -3.06 5.75 -18.66
CA GLY A 63 -2.60 4.36 -18.63
C GLY A 63 -2.17 3.86 -20.02
N LEU A 64 -1.55 2.67 -20.05
CA LEU A 64 -0.98 2.08 -21.28
C LEU A 64 -2.02 1.65 -22.33
N PHE A 65 -3.23 1.30 -21.89
CA PHE A 65 -4.27 0.68 -22.73
C PHE A 65 -5.60 1.46 -22.71
N VAL A 66 -5.54 2.75 -22.39
CA VAL A 66 -6.71 3.64 -22.20
C VAL A 66 -6.78 4.70 -23.28
#